data_AF-A0A529IRJ9-F1
#
_entry.id   AF-A0A529IRJ9-F1
#
_cell.length_a   1.000
_cell.length_b   1.000
_cell.length_c   1.000
_cell.angle_alpha   90.00
_cell.angle_beta   90.00
_cell.angle_gamma   90.00
#
_symmetry.space_group_name_H-M   'P 1'
#
loop_
_entity.id
_entity.type
_entity.pdbx_description
1 polymer ?
#
loop_
_entity_poly.entity_id
_entity_poly.type
_entity_poly.pdbx_seq_one_letter_code
_entity_poly.pdbx_strand_id
1 'polypeptide(L)'
;HASDIVFTYSGIRPLPKSNHAFTGRISRGHSVHRIAGDIPQFCMIGGKWTTFRAFAEQAADAVLAELGRERLCGTLTMPIGGGLGFPRDPASLAADLAGEFAIGGARAAYLVDRYGSGARDIVLFCVGRPDDIRLDSRTETTAAEIVYLTRHEFVTCLSDLILRRTSLAICGDISMAAIERIADALAAERGWSDEHRDREVQGLVAELDTYHGVSQEMLDQRTISGAENEGQRQGPHEPDVHQRQLPRRGARSRRLQ
;
A
#
# COMPACT_ATOMS: atom_id res chain seq x y z
N HIS A 1 -28.36 -2.90 4.55
CA HIS A 1 -28.79 -3.94 3.60
C HIS A 1 -27.57 -4.55 2.91
N ALA A 2 -27.68 -5.72 2.27
CA ALA A 2 -26.55 -6.33 1.53
C ALA A 2 -26.00 -5.39 0.44
N SER A 3 -26.85 -4.50 -0.08
CA SER A 3 -26.50 -3.41 -1.00
C SER A 3 -25.52 -2.37 -0.44
N ASP A 4 -25.31 -2.33 0.88
CA ASP A 4 -24.41 -1.36 1.52
C ASP A 4 -22.99 -1.92 1.68
N ILE A 5 -22.76 -3.19 1.32
CA ILE A 5 -21.47 -3.86 1.41
C ILE A 5 -20.61 -3.47 0.20
N VAL A 6 -19.49 -2.79 0.43
CA VAL A 6 -18.61 -2.29 -0.64
C VAL A 6 -17.52 -3.28 -1.05
N PHE A 7 -17.19 -4.23 -0.17
CA PHE A 7 -16.16 -5.26 -0.34
C PHE A 7 -16.32 -6.37 0.71
N THR A 8 -16.00 -7.61 0.35
CA THR A 8 -15.94 -8.74 1.30
C THR A 8 -14.61 -9.48 1.17
N TYR A 9 -14.19 -10.17 2.24
CA TYR A 9 -13.08 -11.09 2.17
C TYR A 9 -13.31 -12.24 3.14
N SER A 10 -12.61 -13.34 2.90
CA SER A 10 -12.56 -14.47 3.81
C SER A 10 -11.11 -14.96 3.92
N GLY A 11 -10.82 -15.72 4.97
CA GLY A 11 -9.48 -16.21 5.23
C GLY A 11 -9.50 -17.48 6.06
N ILE A 12 -8.46 -18.30 5.88
CA ILE A 12 -8.27 -19.55 6.60
C ILE A 12 -7.31 -19.30 7.77
N ARG A 13 -7.64 -19.85 8.94
CA ARG A 13 -6.76 -19.82 10.11
C ARG A 13 -5.90 -21.08 10.12
N PRO A 14 -4.56 -20.99 10.07
CA PRO A 14 -3.68 -22.15 10.10
C PRO A 14 -3.57 -22.69 11.54
N LEU A 15 -4.56 -23.44 11.97
CA LEU A 15 -4.63 -23.98 13.34
C LEU A 15 -3.89 -25.33 13.45
N PRO A 16 -3.34 -25.65 14.64
CA PRO A 16 -2.82 -26.99 14.91
C PRO A 16 -3.89 -28.06 14.68
N LYS A 17 -3.49 -29.22 14.16
CA LYS A 17 -4.39 -30.36 14.03
C LYS A 17 -4.95 -30.72 15.40
N SER A 18 -6.27 -30.84 15.49
CA SER A 18 -6.98 -31.18 16.71
C SER A 18 -8.12 -32.14 16.39
N ASN A 19 -8.40 -33.08 17.30
CA ASN A 19 -9.55 -33.97 17.20
C ASN A 19 -10.84 -33.32 17.76
N HIS A 20 -10.81 -32.03 18.09
CA HIS A 20 -12.00 -31.32 18.57
C HIS A 20 -12.96 -31.02 17.41
N ALA A 21 -14.21 -31.45 17.57
CA ALA A 21 -15.29 -31.19 16.61
C ALA A 21 -15.64 -29.69 16.45
N PHE A 22 -15.18 -28.82 17.34
CA PHE A 22 -15.45 -27.37 17.32
C PHE A 22 -14.15 -26.57 17.21
N THR A 23 -13.98 -25.86 16.09
CA THR A 23 -12.76 -25.10 15.77
C THR A 23 -12.44 -24.01 16.79
N GLY A 24 -13.45 -23.45 17.46
CA GLY A 24 -13.28 -22.41 18.48
C GLY A 24 -12.57 -22.88 19.77
N ARG A 25 -12.41 -24.20 19.97
CA ARG A 25 -11.68 -24.80 21.11
C ARG A 25 -10.24 -25.16 20.80
N ILE A 26 -9.80 -25.00 19.55
CA ILE A 26 -8.41 -25.24 19.17
C ILE A 26 -7.55 -24.08 19.70
N SER A 27 -6.43 -24.41 20.35
CA SER A 27 -5.51 -23.42 20.90
C SER A 27 -5.12 -22.39 19.83
N ARG A 28 -5.20 -21.10 20.21
CA ARG A 28 -4.74 -19.98 19.38
C ARG A 28 -3.26 -19.65 19.60
N GLY A 29 -2.52 -20.56 20.24
CA GLY A 29 -1.08 -20.43 20.40
C GLY A 29 -0.34 -20.64 19.08
N HIS A 30 0.97 -20.49 19.16
CA HIS A 30 1.89 -20.79 18.06
C HIS A 30 2.95 -21.77 18.55
N SER A 31 3.51 -22.55 17.63
CA SER A 31 4.59 -23.48 17.94
C SER A 31 5.59 -23.59 16.79
N VAL A 32 6.83 -23.86 17.16
CA VAL A 32 7.94 -24.18 16.25
C VAL A 32 8.35 -25.62 16.54
N HIS A 33 8.40 -26.46 15.51
CA HIS A 33 8.82 -27.85 15.64
C HIS A 33 9.94 -28.16 14.66
N ARG A 34 11.07 -28.71 15.14
CA ARG A 34 12.07 -29.31 14.26
C ARG A 34 11.50 -30.64 13.74
N ILE A 35 11.40 -30.81 12.44
CA ILE A 35 11.01 -32.06 11.80
C ILE A 35 12.21 -33.02 11.85
N ALA A 36 11.94 -34.30 12.12
CA ALA A 36 12.98 -35.33 12.12
C ALA A 36 13.52 -35.55 10.70
N GLY A 37 14.85 -35.65 10.58
CA GLY A 37 15.54 -35.81 9.31
C GLY A 37 16.96 -35.28 9.38
N ASP A 38 17.79 -35.76 8.44
CA ASP A 38 19.21 -35.37 8.33
C ASP A 38 19.37 -33.91 7.92
N ILE A 39 18.41 -33.41 7.13
CA ILE A 39 18.32 -31.99 6.77
C ILE A 39 17.44 -31.29 7.80
N PRO A 40 17.95 -30.31 8.56
CA PRO A 40 17.14 -29.60 9.55
C PRO A 40 16.01 -28.83 8.89
N GLN A 41 14.78 -29.08 9.33
CA GLN A 41 13.57 -28.41 8.88
C GLN A 41 12.77 -27.93 10.08
N PHE A 42 12.23 -26.73 10.03
CA PHE A 42 11.41 -26.15 11.10
C PHE A 42 10.00 -25.84 10.59
N CYS A 43 9.00 -26.41 11.25
CA CYS A 43 7.59 -26.18 10.99
C CYS A 43 7.05 -25.14 11.98
N MET A 44 6.48 -24.06 11.46
CA MET A 44 5.78 -23.03 12.23
C MET A 44 4.27 -23.23 12.08
N ILE A 45 3.57 -23.43 13.19
CA ILE A 45 2.11 -23.68 13.21
C ILE A 45 1.42 -22.62 14.06
N GLY A 46 0.27 -22.13 13.61
CA GLY A 46 -0.51 -21.13 14.33
C GLY A 46 0.04 -19.71 14.14
N GLY A 47 -0.07 -18.92 15.21
CA GLY A 47 0.32 -17.51 15.20
C GLY A 47 -0.86 -16.57 15.05
N LYS A 48 -0.65 -15.34 15.54
CA LYS A 48 -1.56 -14.22 15.37
C LYS A 48 -0.77 -13.08 14.76
N TRP A 49 -1.47 -12.20 14.04
CA TRP A 49 -0.89 -10.94 13.60
C TRP A 49 -0.26 -10.17 14.77
N THR A 50 -0.89 -10.17 15.95
CA THR A 50 -0.36 -9.46 17.13
C THR A 50 0.87 -10.12 17.77
N THR A 51 1.17 -11.39 17.47
CA THR A 51 2.30 -12.12 18.07
C THR A 51 3.38 -12.47 17.05
N PHE A 52 3.27 -11.99 15.81
CA PHE A 52 4.14 -12.38 14.70
C PHE A 52 5.63 -12.17 15.02
N ARG A 53 6.00 -11.03 15.61
CA ARG A 53 7.39 -10.71 15.98
C ARG A 53 7.96 -11.69 16.99
N ALA A 54 7.24 -11.94 18.08
CA ALA A 54 7.68 -12.87 19.12
C ALA A 54 7.75 -14.32 18.58
N PHE A 55 6.83 -14.70 17.69
CA PHE A 55 6.88 -16.00 17.04
C PHE A 55 8.08 -16.15 16.09
N ALA A 56 8.37 -15.11 15.29
CA ALA A 56 9.55 -15.08 14.44
C ALA A 56 10.86 -15.12 15.24
N GLU A 57 10.90 -14.44 16.39
CA GLU A 57 12.03 -14.48 17.32
C GLU A 57 12.28 -15.91 17.84
N GLN A 58 11.24 -16.61 18.29
CA GLN A 58 11.33 -18.01 18.73
C GLN A 58 11.77 -18.96 17.61
N ALA A 59 11.26 -18.76 16.39
CA ALA A 59 11.67 -19.55 15.23
C ALA A 59 13.15 -19.33 14.91
N ALA A 60 13.61 -18.08 14.93
CA ALA A 60 15.01 -17.75 14.75
C ALA A 60 15.90 -18.33 15.87
N ASP A 61 15.47 -18.34 17.13
CA ASP A 61 16.22 -18.96 18.23
C ASP A 61 16.39 -20.48 18.00
N ALA A 62 15.34 -21.17 17.57
CA ALA A 62 15.40 -22.60 17.26
C ALA A 62 16.37 -22.91 16.10
N VAL A 63 16.36 -22.09 15.05
CA VAL A 63 17.28 -22.22 13.91
C VAL A 63 18.72 -21.91 14.32
N LEU A 64 18.95 -20.85 15.11
CA LEU A 64 20.29 -20.48 15.57
C LEU A 64 20.91 -21.56 16.46
N ALA A 65 20.11 -22.17 17.35
CA ALA A 65 20.54 -23.29 18.17
C ALA A 65 20.99 -24.49 17.32
N GLU A 66 20.23 -24.84 16.28
CA GLU A 66 20.60 -25.91 15.33
C GLU A 66 21.91 -25.62 14.59
N LEU A 67 22.14 -24.35 14.24
CA LEU A 67 23.35 -23.92 13.55
C LEU A 67 24.55 -23.72 14.49
N GLY A 68 24.38 -23.87 15.81
CA GLY A 68 25.42 -23.54 16.79
C GLY A 68 25.83 -22.07 16.74
N ARG A 69 24.88 -21.16 16.49
CA ARG A 69 25.10 -19.72 16.37
C ARG A 69 24.41 -18.97 17.50
N GLU A 70 25.05 -17.90 17.96
CA GLU A 70 24.45 -16.96 18.92
C GLU A 70 23.69 -15.85 18.19
N ARG A 71 22.64 -15.34 18.84
CA ARG A 71 21.88 -14.18 18.38
C ARG A 71 22.70 -12.91 18.62
N LEU A 72 22.92 -12.13 17.56
CA LEU A 72 23.68 -10.87 17.63
C LEU A 72 22.80 -9.64 17.89
N CYS A 73 21.51 -9.69 17.52
CA CYS A 73 20.58 -8.58 17.72
C CYS A 73 19.15 -9.07 17.98
N GLY A 74 18.40 -8.25 18.72
CA GLY A 74 16.97 -8.46 19.00
C GLY A 74 16.08 -7.66 18.05
N THR A 75 14.79 -8.00 18.04
CA THR A 75 13.78 -7.35 17.18
C THR A 75 12.77 -6.51 17.95
N LEU A 76 12.82 -6.50 19.29
CA LEU A 76 11.79 -5.92 20.15
C LEU A 76 11.53 -4.43 19.88
N THR A 77 12.59 -3.67 19.63
CA THR A 77 12.54 -2.22 19.39
C THR A 77 12.93 -1.86 17.97
N MET A 78 12.99 -2.84 17.05
CA MET A 78 13.40 -2.61 15.67
C MET A 78 12.21 -2.01 14.89
N PRO A 79 12.32 -0.78 14.38
CA PRO A 79 11.28 -0.20 13.53
C PRO A 79 11.26 -0.92 12.18
N ILE A 80 10.07 -0.97 11.56
CA ILE A 80 9.85 -1.62 10.25
C ILE A 80 9.37 -0.56 9.26
N GLY A 81 9.99 -0.50 8.08
CA GLY A 81 9.61 0.40 6.99
C GLY A 81 9.48 1.86 7.44
N GLY A 82 8.37 2.49 7.09
CA GLY A 82 8.02 3.87 7.46
C GLY A 82 7.85 4.13 8.96
N GLY A 83 7.98 3.13 9.83
CA GLY A 83 8.08 3.34 11.27
C GLY A 83 9.44 3.87 11.72
N LEU A 84 10.49 3.72 10.90
CA LEU A 84 11.83 4.22 11.23
C LEU A 84 11.85 5.74 11.14
N GLY A 85 12.14 6.41 12.26
CA GLY A 85 12.14 7.88 12.32
C GLY A 85 10.74 8.50 12.23
N PHE A 86 9.67 7.70 12.39
CA PHE A 86 8.31 8.23 12.40
C PHE A 86 8.09 9.12 13.65
N PRO A 87 7.62 10.37 13.48
CA PRO A 87 7.50 11.29 14.59
C PRO A 87 6.31 10.95 15.50
N ARG A 88 6.34 11.47 16.72
CA ARG A 88 5.21 11.38 17.65
C ARG A 88 3.99 12.17 17.19
N ASP A 89 4.22 13.22 16.40
CA ASP A 89 3.17 14.03 15.78
C ASP A 89 3.23 13.86 14.25
N PRO A 90 2.39 12.97 13.68
CA PRO A 90 2.30 12.77 12.24
C PRO A 90 1.82 14.02 11.49
N ALA A 91 1.05 14.91 12.13
CA ALA A 91 0.54 16.11 11.47
C ALA A 91 1.65 17.10 11.12
N SER A 92 2.67 17.22 11.99
CA SER A 92 3.88 18.00 11.70
C SER A 92 4.59 17.47 10.46
N LEU A 93 4.76 16.15 10.33
CA LEU A 93 5.40 15.56 9.15
C LEU A 93 4.59 15.83 7.87
N ALA A 94 3.26 15.74 7.94
CA ALA A 94 2.42 16.06 6.79
C ALA A 94 2.53 17.55 6.41
N ALA A 95 2.57 18.46 7.39
CA ALA A 95 2.75 19.89 7.14
C ALA A 95 4.12 20.20 6.53
N ASP A 96 5.18 19.55 7.01
CA ASP A 96 6.54 19.68 6.49
C ASP A 96 6.61 19.21 5.03
N LEU A 97 6.03 18.04 4.71
CA LEU A 97 5.97 17.53 3.34
C LEU A 97 5.15 18.44 2.41
N ALA A 98 4.02 18.95 2.89
CA ALA A 98 3.18 19.89 2.13
C ALA A 98 3.96 21.17 1.78
N GLY A 99 4.68 21.74 2.75
CA GLY A 99 5.48 22.95 2.56
C GLY A 99 6.71 22.73 1.69
N GLU A 100 7.45 21.64 1.91
CA GLU A 100 8.69 21.34 1.20
C GLU A 100 8.46 21.01 -0.28
N PHE A 101 7.44 20.21 -0.58
CA PHE A 101 7.16 19.74 -1.93
C PHE A 101 6.02 20.48 -2.62
N ALA A 102 5.44 21.50 -1.96
CA ALA A 102 4.30 22.27 -2.46
C ALA A 102 3.09 21.41 -2.88
N ILE A 103 2.82 20.34 -2.13
CA ILE A 103 1.66 19.45 -2.34
C ILE A 103 0.49 19.83 -1.44
N GLY A 104 -0.73 19.47 -1.84
CA GLY A 104 -1.94 19.72 -1.06
C GLY A 104 -1.92 19.02 0.31
N GLY A 105 -2.49 19.65 1.34
CA GLY A 105 -2.48 19.10 2.71
C GLY A 105 -3.16 17.74 2.83
N ALA A 106 -4.25 17.49 2.06
CA ALA A 106 -4.92 16.19 2.03
C ALA A 106 -4.01 15.08 1.48
N ARG A 107 -3.25 15.38 0.42
CA ARG A 107 -2.27 14.45 -0.18
C ARG A 107 -1.14 14.15 0.79
N ALA A 108 -0.59 15.17 1.45
CA ALA A 108 0.47 14.98 2.43
C ALA A 108 0.01 14.12 3.63
N ALA A 109 -1.18 14.41 4.17
CA ALA A 109 -1.76 13.63 5.26
C ALA A 109 -1.98 12.17 4.86
N TYR A 110 -2.53 11.92 3.66
CA TYR A 110 -2.70 10.58 3.10
C TYR A 110 -1.37 9.81 3.02
N LEU A 111 -0.31 10.42 2.49
CA LEU A 111 0.98 9.75 2.31
C LEU A 111 1.62 9.42 3.66
N VAL A 112 1.54 10.32 4.64
CA VAL A 112 2.06 10.08 5.99
C VAL A 112 1.29 8.97 6.70
N ASP A 113 -0.04 8.97 6.62
CA ASP A 113 -0.88 7.92 7.20
C ASP A 113 -0.55 6.54 6.60
N ARG A 114 -0.42 6.49 5.27
CA ARG A 114 -0.23 5.23 4.55
C ARG A 114 1.20 4.69 4.62
N TYR A 115 2.20 5.56 4.58
CA TYR A 115 3.61 5.18 4.36
C TYR A 115 4.56 5.60 5.48
N GLY A 116 4.06 6.30 6.50
CA GLY A 116 4.89 6.76 7.60
C GLY A 116 6.00 7.71 7.14
N SER A 117 7.22 7.51 7.66
CA SER A 117 8.40 8.27 7.24
C SER A 117 8.81 8.02 5.78
N GLY A 118 8.38 6.89 5.19
CA GLY A 118 8.60 6.58 3.77
C GLY A 118 7.79 7.46 2.82
N ALA A 119 6.82 8.23 3.33
CA ALA A 119 6.04 9.19 2.56
C ALA A 119 6.93 10.17 1.77
N ARG A 120 8.06 10.59 2.35
CA ARG A 120 9.00 11.52 1.73
C ARG A 120 9.56 10.97 0.41
N ASP A 121 9.94 9.70 0.38
CA ASP A 121 10.54 9.06 -0.80
C ASP A 121 9.51 8.96 -1.93
N ILE A 122 8.26 8.69 -1.59
CA ILE A 122 7.14 8.63 -2.54
C ILE A 122 6.85 10.02 -3.11
N VAL A 123 6.74 11.05 -2.26
CA VAL A 123 6.52 12.43 -2.74
C VAL A 123 7.66 12.86 -3.65
N LEU A 124 8.90 12.60 -3.26
CA LEU A 124 10.08 12.94 -4.04
C LEU A 124 10.08 12.24 -5.42
N PHE A 125 9.60 10.99 -5.47
CA PHE A 125 9.44 10.28 -6.73
C PHE A 125 8.33 10.90 -7.61
N CYS A 126 7.19 11.25 -7.02
CA CYS A 126 6.00 11.67 -7.74
C CYS A 126 6.07 13.13 -8.22
N VAL A 127 6.61 14.03 -7.39
CA VAL A 127 6.51 15.48 -7.62
C VAL A 127 7.13 15.90 -8.96
N GLY A 128 6.37 16.66 -9.75
CA GLY A 128 6.79 17.15 -11.06
C GLY A 128 6.67 16.13 -12.20
N ARG A 129 6.23 14.89 -11.93
CA ARG A 129 5.91 13.93 -12.99
C ARG A 129 4.54 14.23 -13.63
N PRO A 130 4.39 13.98 -14.94
CA PRO A 130 3.12 14.21 -15.62
C PRO A 130 2.00 13.23 -15.21
N ASP A 131 2.36 12.09 -14.63
CA ASP A 131 1.45 11.05 -14.16
C ASP A 131 1.15 11.14 -12.65
N ASP A 132 1.58 12.20 -11.95
CA ASP A 132 1.18 12.46 -10.56
C ASP A 132 -0.24 13.05 -10.48
N ILE A 133 -1.18 12.34 -11.10
CA ILE A 133 -2.59 12.66 -11.20
C ILE A 133 -3.35 11.60 -10.43
N ARG A 134 -4.34 12.03 -9.65
CA ARG A 134 -5.20 11.14 -8.87
C ARG A 134 -5.90 10.13 -9.77
N LEU A 135 -5.95 8.88 -9.32
CA LEU A 135 -6.60 7.79 -10.05
C LEU A 135 -8.12 7.99 -10.15
N ASP A 136 -8.74 8.59 -9.12
CA ASP A 136 -10.17 8.86 -9.02
C ASP A 136 -10.41 9.94 -7.95
N SER A 137 -11.49 10.70 -8.09
CA SER A 137 -12.05 11.61 -7.08
C SER A 137 -12.13 11.09 -5.64
N ARG A 138 -12.24 9.76 -5.45
CA ARG A 138 -12.39 9.09 -4.16
C ARG A 138 -11.07 8.86 -3.42
N THR A 139 -9.94 8.91 -4.13
CA THR A 139 -8.65 8.56 -3.54
C THR A 139 -7.59 9.62 -3.81
N GLU A 140 -6.70 9.85 -2.85
CA GLU A 140 -5.51 10.67 -3.07
C GLU A 140 -4.41 9.90 -3.82
N THR A 141 -4.56 8.59 -4.04
CA THR A 141 -3.59 7.74 -4.77
C THR A 141 -3.41 8.24 -6.21
N THR A 142 -2.17 8.33 -6.69
CA THR A 142 -1.85 8.80 -8.05
C THR A 142 -1.25 7.71 -8.93
N ALA A 143 -1.26 7.89 -10.26
CA ALA A 143 -0.62 6.92 -11.17
C ALA A 143 0.91 6.87 -10.95
N ALA A 144 1.56 8.00 -10.68
CA ALA A 144 2.98 8.04 -10.30
C ALA A 144 3.28 7.19 -9.04
N GLU A 145 2.39 7.22 -8.05
CA GLU A 145 2.51 6.38 -6.85
C GLU A 145 2.38 4.90 -7.17
N ILE A 146 1.49 4.51 -8.09
CA ILE A 146 1.39 3.13 -8.57
C ILE A 146 2.71 2.67 -9.21
N VAL A 147 3.36 3.53 -9.99
CA VAL A 147 4.68 3.23 -10.57
C VAL A 147 5.73 3.05 -9.46
N TYR A 148 5.71 3.90 -8.42
CA TYR A 148 6.60 3.75 -7.27
C TYR A 148 6.40 2.40 -6.58
N LEU A 149 5.16 2.06 -6.21
CA LEU A 149 4.83 0.78 -5.58
C LEU A 149 5.26 -0.40 -6.46
N THR A 150 5.10 -0.27 -7.78
CA THR A 150 5.52 -1.28 -8.75
C THR A 150 7.02 -1.53 -8.70
N ARG A 151 7.83 -0.49 -8.57
CA ARG A 151 9.30 -0.60 -8.49
C ARG A 151 9.81 -1.08 -7.14
N HIS A 152 9.12 -0.73 -6.06
CA HIS A 152 9.66 -0.87 -4.70
C HIS A 152 8.98 -1.96 -3.85
N GLU A 153 7.82 -2.47 -4.25
CA GLU A 153 7.02 -3.38 -3.40
C GLU A 153 6.71 -4.75 -4.03
N PHE A 154 7.57 -5.21 -4.95
CA PHE A 154 7.49 -6.54 -5.58
C PHE A 154 6.14 -6.83 -6.28
N VAL A 155 5.56 -5.83 -6.92
CA VAL A 155 4.30 -5.97 -7.67
C VAL A 155 4.53 -6.78 -8.94
N THR A 156 3.74 -7.82 -9.15
CA THR A 156 3.85 -8.68 -10.35
C THR A 156 2.57 -8.77 -11.16
N CYS A 157 1.42 -8.49 -10.54
CA CYS A 157 0.11 -8.48 -11.18
C CYS A 157 -0.76 -7.32 -10.65
N LEU A 158 -1.88 -7.06 -11.31
CA LEU A 158 -2.80 -5.99 -10.94
C LEU A 158 -3.40 -6.19 -9.53
N SER A 159 -3.68 -7.44 -9.15
CA SER A 159 -4.19 -7.81 -7.82
C SER A 159 -3.21 -7.47 -6.69
N ASP A 160 -1.89 -7.49 -6.93
CA ASP A 160 -0.90 -7.07 -5.93
C ASP A 160 -1.12 -5.61 -5.51
N LEU A 161 -1.42 -4.72 -6.47
CA LEU A 161 -1.68 -3.31 -6.18
C LEU A 161 -3.04 -3.11 -5.51
N ILE A 162 -4.10 -3.65 -6.11
CA ILE A 162 -5.48 -3.33 -5.71
C ILE A 162 -5.92 -4.04 -4.44
N LEU A 163 -5.46 -5.26 -4.21
CA LEU A 163 -5.87 -6.07 -3.04
C LEU A 163 -4.84 -6.08 -1.91
N ARG A 164 -3.58 -5.66 -2.14
CA ARG A 164 -2.50 -5.82 -1.15
C ARG A 164 -1.65 -4.56 -0.89
N ARG A 165 -1.25 -3.81 -1.92
CA ARG A 165 -0.39 -2.61 -1.75
C ARG A 165 -1.17 -1.33 -1.58
N THR A 166 -2.46 -1.32 -1.90
CA THR A 166 -3.35 -0.19 -1.64
C THR A 166 -4.54 -0.62 -0.81
N SER A 167 -5.27 0.34 -0.24
CA SER A 167 -6.55 0.10 0.45
C SER A 167 -7.77 0.29 -0.46
N LEU A 168 -7.56 0.54 -1.76
CA LEU A 168 -8.61 0.97 -2.69
C LEU A 168 -9.78 -0.02 -2.74
N ALA A 169 -9.51 -1.32 -2.86
CA ALA A 169 -10.56 -2.32 -2.93
C ALA A 169 -11.33 -2.45 -1.60
N ILE A 170 -10.60 -2.60 -0.49
CA ILE A 170 -11.23 -2.86 0.82
C ILE A 170 -12.02 -1.64 1.35
N CYS A 171 -11.62 -0.43 0.96
CA CYS A 171 -12.35 0.81 1.28
C CYS A 171 -13.52 1.08 0.33
N GLY A 172 -13.64 0.35 -0.79
CA GLY A 172 -14.67 0.60 -1.81
C GLY A 172 -14.35 1.77 -2.74
N ASP A 173 -13.12 2.29 -2.71
CA ASP A 173 -12.66 3.45 -3.49
C ASP A 173 -12.22 3.08 -4.92
N ILE A 174 -12.34 1.80 -5.29
CA ILE A 174 -12.01 1.30 -6.64
C ILE A 174 -13.20 1.40 -7.59
N SER A 175 -12.94 1.91 -8.80
CA SER A 175 -13.87 2.04 -9.93
C SER A 175 -13.25 1.39 -11.18
N MET A 176 -14.06 1.15 -12.21
CA MET A 176 -13.53 0.61 -13.48
C MET A 176 -12.49 1.55 -14.09
N ALA A 177 -12.75 2.86 -14.11
CA ALA A 177 -11.78 3.85 -14.60
C ALA A 177 -10.47 3.85 -13.80
N ALA A 178 -10.53 3.65 -12.47
CA ALA A 178 -9.32 3.54 -11.66
C ALA A 178 -8.54 2.26 -11.97
N ILE A 179 -9.22 1.12 -12.15
CA ILE A 179 -8.61 -0.17 -12.54
C ILE A 179 -7.85 0.00 -13.86
N GLU A 180 -8.48 0.59 -14.87
CA GLU A 180 -7.88 0.82 -16.18
C GLU A 180 -6.61 1.69 -16.08
N ARG A 181 -6.66 2.80 -15.31
CA ARG A 181 -5.50 3.69 -15.09
C ARG A 181 -4.36 2.98 -14.36
N ILE A 182 -4.66 2.16 -13.36
CA ILE A 182 -3.65 1.37 -12.64
C ILE A 182 -3.03 0.33 -13.58
N ALA A 183 -3.85 -0.33 -14.40
CA ALA A 183 -3.41 -1.32 -15.38
C ALA A 183 -2.50 -0.70 -16.43
N ASP A 184 -2.82 0.50 -16.94
CA ASP A 184 -1.97 1.23 -17.88
C ASP A 184 -0.61 1.59 -17.27
N ALA A 185 -0.61 2.11 -16.03
CA ALA A 185 0.62 2.44 -15.32
C ALA A 185 1.50 1.21 -15.07
N LEU A 186 0.90 0.09 -14.65
CA LEU A 186 1.60 -1.18 -14.42
C LEU A 186 2.13 -1.78 -15.73
N ALA A 187 1.32 -1.79 -16.79
CA ALA A 187 1.68 -2.32 -18.09
C ALA A 187 2.85 -1.55 -18.71
N ALA A 188 2.80 -0.21 -18.65
CA ALA A 188 3.89 0.64 -19.12
C ALA A 188 5.19 0.39 -18.32
N GLU A 189 5.10 0.26 -17.00
CA GLU A 189 6.26 0.02 -16.14
C GLU A 189 6.86 -1.38 -16.32
N ARG A 190 6.05 -2.39 -16.66
CA ARG A 190 6.48 -3.77 -16.86
C ARG A 190 6.75 -4.15 -18.33
N GLY A 191 6.44 -3.26 -19.27
CA GLY A 191 6.55 -3.53 -20.70
C GLY A 191 5.59 -4.62 -21.19
N TRP A 192 4.37 -4.63 -20.67
CA TRP A 192 3.33 -5.55 -21.09
C TRP A 192 2.72 -5.14 -22.43
N SER A 193 2.23 -6.14 -23.19
CA SER A 193 1.38 -5.88 -24.35
C SER A 193 -0.04 -5.54 -23.93
N ASP A 194 -0.80 -4.92 -24.83
CA ASP A 194 -2.20 -4.59 -24.60
C ASP A 194 -3.02 -5.85 -24.26
N GLU A 195 -2.75 -6.98 -24.93
CA GLU A 195 -3.44 -8.25 -24.63
C GLU A 195 -3.08 -8.82 -23.25
N HIS A 196 -1.89 -8.54 -22.73
CA HIS A 196 -1.55 -8.92 -21.35
C HIS A 196 -2.29 -8.02 -20.37
N ARG A 197 -2.22 -6.72 -20.60
CA ARG A 197 -2.88 -5.71 -19.78
C ARG A 197 -4.39 -5.96 -19.68
N ASP A 198 -5.06 -6.27 -20.78
CA ASP A 198 -6.49 -6.58 -20.80
C ASP A 198 -6.83 -7.90 -20.08
N ARG A 199 -5.96 -8.91 -20.18
CA ARG A 199 -6.13 -10.16 -19.41
C ARG A 199 -6.02 -9.93 -17.91
N GLU A 200 -5.10 -9.07 -17.48
CA GLU A 200 -4.96 -8.69 -16.06
C GLU A 200 -6.20 -7.96 -15.54
N VAL A 201 -6.74 -7.03 -16.33
CA VAL A 201 -7.99 -6.33 -15.99
C VAL A 201 -9.16 -7.32 -15.88
N GLN A 202 -9.37 -8.16 -16.89
CA GLN A 202 -10.43 -9.18 -16.88
C GLN A 202 -10.28 -10.14 -15.71
N GLY A 203 -9.04 -10.59 -15.43
CA GLY A 203 -8.72 -11.48 -14.32
C GLY A 203 -9.05 -10.86 -12.96
N LEU A 204 -8.66 -9.60 -12.75
CA LEU A 204 -8.98 -8.89 -11.51
C LEU A 204 -10.49 -8.66 -11.33
N VAL A 205 -11.20 -8.24 -12.38
CA VAL A 205 -12.65 -8.04 -12.31
C VAL A 205 -13.34 -9.35 -11.93
N ALA A 206 -12.93 -10.48 -12.53
CA ALA A 206 -13.46 -11.78 -12.18
C ALA A 206 -13.13 -12.19 -10.72
N GLU A 207 -11.92 -11.89 -10.24
CA GLU A 207 -11.51 -12.13 -8.84
C GLU A 207 -12.36 -11.31 -7.86
N LEU A 208 -12.55 -10.02 -8.15
CA LEU A 208 -13.37 -9.09 -7.38
C LEU A 208 -14.84 -9.54 -7.29
N ASP A 209 -15.43 -9.96 -8.40
CA ASP A 209 -16.81 -10.45 -8.42
C ASP A 209 -16.94 -11.76 -7.65
N THR A 210 -16.08 -12.73 -7.96
CA THR A 210 -16.16 -14.10 -7.43
C THR A 210 -15.88 -14.17 -5.93
N TYR A 211 -14.86 -13.48 -5.44
CA TYR A 211 -14.36 -13.65 -4.07
C TYR A 211 -14.63 -12.47 -3.15
N HIS A 212 -14.89 -11.30 -3.72
CA HIS A 212 -15.02 -10.06 -2.95
C HIS A 212 -16.41 -9.42 -3.05
N GLY A 213 -17.30 -9.96 -3.88
CA GLY A 213 -18.64 -9.44 -4.07
C GLY A 213 -18.64 -8.03 -4.66
N VAL A 214 -17.66 -7.73 -5.52
CA VAL A 214 -17.53 -6.46 -6.23
C VAL A 214 -17.70 -6.72 -7.73
N SER A 215 -18.93 -6.58 -8.21
CA SER A 215 -19.30 -6.85 -9.61
C SER A 215 -18.83 -5.75 -10.55
N GLN A 216 -18.73 -6.10 -11.84
CA GLN A 216 -18.48 -5.13 -12.91
C GLN A 216 -19.48 -3.95 -12.86
N GLU A 217 -20.77 -4.24 -12.65
CA GLU A 217 -21.80 -3.21 -12.55
C GLU A 217 -21.52 -2.21 -11.41
N MET A 218 -21.07 -2.70 -10.24
CA MET A 218 -20.68 -1.83 -9.14
C MET A 218 -19.46 -0.96 -9.48
N LEU A 219 -18.47 -1.50 -10.18
CA LEU A 219 -17.29 -0.76 -10.62
C LEU A 219 -17.63 0.33 -11.65
N ASP A 220 -18.55 0.04 -12.56
CA ASP A 220 -19.04 0.98 -13.56
C ASP A 220 -19.88 2.09 -12.93
N GLN A 221 -20.81 1.75 -12.02
CA GLN A 221 -21.59 2.73 -11.25
C GLN A 221 -20.67 3.66 -10.45
N ARG A 222 -19.63 3.09 -9.82
CA ARG A 222 -18.63 3.91 -9.13
C ARG A 222 -17.98 4.87 -10.11
N THR A 223 -17.54 4.44 -11.29
CA THR A 223 -16.94 5.33 -12.30
C THR A 223 -17.82 6.56 -12.57
N ILE A 224 -19.12 6.35 -12.77
CA ILE A 224 -20.09 7.43 -13.01
C ILE A 224 -20.15 8.40 -11.83
N SER A 225 -20.36 7.91 -10.61
CA SER A 225 -20.44 8.77 -9.41
C SER A 225 -19.13 9.51 -9.12
N GLY A 226 -17.99 8.94 -9.52
CA GLY A 226 -16.69 9.60 -9.41
C GLY A 226 -16.61 10.83 -10.30
N ALA A 227 -17.00 10.69 -11.57
CA ALA A 227 -17.01 11.79 -12.53
C ALA A 227 -17.94 12.95 -12.09
N GLU A 228 -19.10 12.64 -11.51
CA GLU A 228 -20.02 13.65 -10.97
C GLU A 228 -19.40 14.45 -9.80
N ASN A 229 -18.66 13.77 -8.91
CA ASN A 229 -17.98 14.40 -7.79
C ASN A 229 -16.80 15.29 -8.23
N GLU A 230 -16.06 14.92 -9.29
CA GLU A 230 -15.01 15.77 -9.87
C GLU A 230 -15.58 17.07 -10.43
N GLY A 231 -16.70 16.98 -11.15
CA GLY A 231 -17.39 18.15 -11.70
C GLY A 231 -17.86 19.14 -10.63
N GLN A 232 -18.24 18.66 -9.44
CA GLN A 232 -18.61 19.52 -8.31
C GLN A 232 -17.40 20.12 -7.59
N ARG A 233 -16.26 19.41 -7.51
CA ARG A 233 -15.02 19.93 -6.91
C ARG A 233 -14.33 21.00 -7.76
N GLN A 234 -14.59 21.04 -9.07
CA GLN A 234 -14.00 22.00 -10.00
C GLN A 234 -14.81 23.33 -10.15
N GLY A 235 -15.83 23.57 -9.31
CA GLY A 235 -16.54 24.86 -9.22
C GLY A 235 -15.64 26.03 -8.72
N PRO A 236 -16.08 27.30 -8.89
CA PRO A 236 -15.30 28.38 -9.50
C PRO A 236 -13.89 28.58 -8.91
N HIS A 237 -12.90 28.20 -9.75
CA HIS A 237 -11.47 28.53 -9.79
C HIS A 237 -10.85 29.30 -8.60
N GLU A 238 -10.00 28.59 -7.85
CA GLU A 238 -8.76 29.13 -7.31
C GLU A 238 -7.73 29.21 -8.47
N PRO A 239 -6.95 30.30 -8.60
CA PRO A 239 -6.09 30.50 -9.76
C PRO A 239 -4.90 29.53 -9.82
N ASP A 240 -4.62 29.11 -11.04
CA ASP A 240 -3.52 28.23 -11.49
C ASP A 240 -2.15 28.63 -10.90
N VAL A 241 -1.50 27.67 -10.22
CA VAL A 241 -0.21 27.86 -9.52
C VAL A 241 0.97 27.99 -10.51
N HIS A 242 0.77 27.75 -11.81
CA HIS A 242 1.83 27.84 -12.81
C HIS A 242 2.27 29.27 -13.21
N GLN A 243 1.75 30.34 -12.58
CA GLN A 243 2.16 31.73 -12.92
C GLN A 243 3.05 32.46 -11.90
N ARG A 244 3.58 31.82 -10.86
CA ARG A 244 4.58 32.49 -10.00
C ARG A 244 5.99 32.35 -10.56
N GLN A 245 6.39 33.36 -11.34
CA GLN A 245 7.78 33.58 -11.74
C GLN A 245 8.72 33.51 -10.54
N LEU A 246 9.72 32.62 -10.61
CA LEU A 246 10.83 32.56 -9.67
C LEU A 246 11.56 33.91 -9.63
N PRO A 247 11.84 34.50 -8.45
CA PRO A 247 12.59 35.74 -8.37
C PRO A 247 14.04 35.51 -8.81
N ARG A 248 14.46 36.23 -9.87
CA ARG A 248 15.85 36.32 -10.33
C ARG A 248 16.73 36.83 -9.17
N ARG A 249 17.67 35.99 -8.71
CA ARG A 249 18.73 36.42 -7.78
C ARG A 249 19.60 37.48 -8.46
N GLY A 250 19.47 38.73 -8.01
CA GLY A 250 20.38 39.82 -8.36
C GLY A 250 21.73 39.61 -7.69
N ALA A 251 22.79 39.51 -8.51
CA ALA A 251 24.17 39.61 -8.06
C ALA A 251 24.42 41.02 -7.51
N ARG A 252 24.89 41.12 -6.25
CA ARG A 252 25.55 42.33 -5.75
C ARG A 252 26.97 42.01 -5.31
N SER A 253 27.89 42.56 -6.09
CA SER A 253 29.32 42.65 -5.89
C SER A 253 29.68 43.59 -4.73
N ARG A 254 30.64 43.15 -3.93
CA ARG A 254 31.68 43.86 -3.15
C ARG A 254 31.52 45.37 -2.87
N ARG A 255 31.71 45.74 -1.60
CA ARG A 255 32.82 46.59 -1.11
C ARG A 255 32.81 46.65 0.43
N LEU A 256 33.93 46.30 1.04
CA LEU A 256 34.31 46.71 2.40
C LEU A 256 35.70 47.34 2.28
N GLN A 257 35.77 48.62 2.64
CA GLN A 257 36.92 49.22 3.30
C GLN A 257 36.73 48.99 4.81
#